data_AF-A0A561WKS4-F1
#
_entry.id   AF-A0A561WKS4-F1
#
_cell.length_a   1.000
_cell.length_b   1.000
_cell.length_c   1.000
_cell.angle_alpha   90.00
_cell.angle_beta   90.00
_cell.angle_gamma   90.00
#
_symmetry.space_group_name_H-M   'P 1'
#
loop_
_entity.id
_entity.type
_entity.pdbx_description
1 polymer ?
#
loop_
_entity_poly.entity_id
_entity_poly.type
_entity_poly.pdbx_seq_one_letter_code
_entity_poly.pdbx_strand_id
1 'polypeptide(L)'
;MIASESQDAESSTVLDYLPGVRGHAVLVLGPGPDDQESLAIWTLSALGAATGAWILPLADLDSARLLRIMHMVRGRCLIGWTEDAATEALGEIEALLPAEMIARLRAGRLAIPDLVAEIREHRVHYSEELTAYSASTSSKLAPLKWARELPDEADEADVLTRRPAYAANPAAAVALTLAGTLRQVIDLWRETEEARYRRPYLRSLGELQILPPRWVGRLRAAESGSEG
;
A
#
# COMPACT_ATOMS: atom_id res chain seq x y z
N MET A 1 39.73 14.20 -30.05
CA MET A 1 39.64 12.73 -29.98
C MET A 1 39.11 12.42 -28.59
N ILE A 2 37.79 12.40 -28.46
CA ILE A 2 37.07 12.29 -27.18
C ILE A 2 36.64 10.84 -27.07
N ALA A 3 37.10 10.17 -26.02
CA ALA A 3 36.58 8.90 -25.56
C ALA A 3 35.77 9.15 -24.29
N SER A 4 34.85 8.22 -24.04
CA SER A 4 34.06 8.04 -22.81
C SER A 4 32.77 8.85 -22.73
N GLU A 5 31.66 8.17 -22.97
CA GLU A 5 30.46 8.14 -22.11
C GLU A 5 29.37 7.34 -22.83
N SER A 6 29.26 6.06 -22.53
CA SER A 6 28.08 5.24 -22.88
C SER A 6 28.20 3.87 -22.22
N GLN A 7 28.01 3.83 -20.91
CA GLN A 7 27.64 2.64 -20.14
C GLN A 7 27.46 3.07 -18.69
N ASP A 8 26.21 3.36 -18.31
CA ASP A 8 25.66 3.24 -16.94
C ASP A 8 24.25 3.84 -16.90
N ALA A 9 23.40 3.37 -17.81
CA ALA A 9 21.95 3.52 -17.72
C ALA A 9 21.29 2.15 -17.93
N GLU A 10 21.83 1.12 -17.28
CA GLU A 10 21.02 -0.06 -16.97
C GLU A 10 19.97 0.41 -15.97
N SER A 11 18.79 0.71 -16.51
CA SER A 11 17.57 0.95 -15.78
C SER A 11 17.41 -0.15 -14.74
N SER A 12 17.66 0.17 -13.46
CA SER A 12 17.34 -0.72 -12.37
C SER A 12 15.81 -0.84 -12.34
N THR A 13 15.26 -1.79 -13.08
CA THR A 13 13.91 -2.28 -12.83
C THR A 13 13.94 -2.84 -11.42
N VAL A 14 13.58 -1.98 -10.46
CA VAL A 14 13.24 -2.41 -9.11
C VAL A 14 12.21 -3.50 -9.31
N LEU A 15 12.57 -4.73 -8.94
CA LEU A 15 11.72 -5.89 -9.10
C LEU A 15 10.52 -5.66 -8.17
N ASP A 16 9.46 -5.09 -8.72
CA ASP A 16 8.21 -4.79 -8.01
C ASP A 16 7.34 -6.04 -7.94
N TYR A 17 7.94 -7.10 -7.43
CA TYR A 17 7.37 -8.43 -7.39
C TYR A 17 7.58 -9.03 -6.01
N LEU A 18 6.47 -9.41 -5.40
CA LEU A 18 6.45 -10.23 -4.19
C LEU A 18 5.73 -11.54 -4.57
N PRO A 19 6.39 -12.72 -4.44
CA PRO A 19 5.78 -13.98 -4.82
C PRO A 19 4.48 -14.27 -4.06
N GLY A 20 3.47 -14.75 -4.79
CA GLY A 20 2.17 -15.15 -4.23
C GLY A 20 1.27 -14.00 -3.81
N VAL A 21 1.48 -12.78 -4.34
CA VAL A 21 0.59 -11.64 -4.11
C VAL A 21 0.35 -10.85 -5.40
N ARG A 22 -0.87 -10.31 -5.56
CA ARG A 22 -1.19 -9.35 -6.65
C ARG A 22 -1.03 -7.89 -6.23
N GLY A 23 -1.11 -7.61 -4.93
CA GLY A 23 -1.00 -6.27 -4.37
C GLY A 23 -2.36 -5.69 -3.96
N HIS A 24 -2.60 -4.44 -4.34
CA HIS A 24 -3.65 -3.63 -3.76
C HIS A 24 -4.61 -3.08 -4.82
N ALA A 25 -5.78 -2.66 -4.38
CA ALA A 25 -6.69 -1.86 -5.16
C ALA A 25 -7.36 -0.79 -4.28
N VAL A 26 -7.75 0.31 -4.90
CA VAL A 26 -8.48 1.42 -4.29
C VAL A 26 -9.74 1.63 -5.12
N LEU A 27 -10.90 1.65 -4.46
CA LEU A 27 -12.18 1.96 -5.08
C LEU A 27 -12.73 3.20 -4.38
N VAL A 28 -13.03 4.24 -5.15
CA VAL A 28 -13.56 5.49 -4.62
C VAL A 28 -14.76 5.91 -5.45
N LEU A 29 -15.84 6.23 -4.76
CA LEU A 29 -16.97 6.95 -5.32
C LEU A 29 -16.82 8.44 -5.04
N GLY A 30 -17.29 9.25 -5.97
CA GLY A 30 -17.34 10.69 -5.79
C GLY A 30 -17.82 11.40 -7.05
N PRO A 31 -17.91 12.73 -7.00
CA PRO A 31 -18.30 13.51 -8.16
C PRO A 31 -17.24 13.35 -9.27
N GLY A 32 -17.72 13.21 -10.49
CA GLY A 32 -16.95 13.28 -11.72
C GLY A 32 -17.18 14.60 -12.47
N PRO A 33 -16.83 14.67 -13.75
CA PRO A 33 -17.16 15.81 -14.59
C PRO A 33 -18.67 16.07 -14.57
N ASP A 34 -19.05 17.36 -14.59
CA ASP A 34 -20.45 17.81 -14.61
C ASP A 34 -21.29 17.31 -13.43
N ASP A 35 -20.67 17.13 -12.25
CA ASP A 35 -21.27 16.64 -11.00
C ASP A 35 -21.93 15.24 -11.12
N GLN A 36 -21.59 14.48 -12.17
CA GLN A 36 -22.06 13.11 -12.32
C GLN A 36 -21.23 12.17 -11.45
N GLU A 37 -21.88 11.32 -10.67
CA GLU A 37 -21.19 10.37 -9.80
C GLU A 37 -20.35 9.38 -10.61
N SER A 38 -19.12 9.15 -10.15
CA SER A 38 -18.13 8.34 -10.83
C SER A 38 -17.45 7.37 -9.86
N LEU A 39 -17.18 6.17 -10.34
CA LEU A 39 -16.35 5.17 -9.69
C LEU A 39 -14.92 5.26 -10.24
N ALA A 40 -13.98 5.60 -9.37
CA ALA A 40 -12.55 5.51 -9.59
C ALA A 40 -12.01 4.17 -9.06
N ILE A 41 -11.29 3.43 -9.90
CA ILE A 41 -10.64 2.16 -9.55
C ILE A 41 -9.15 2.30 -9.86
N TRP A 42 -8.30 2.11 -8.86
CA TRP A 42 -6.85 2.06 -9.01
C TRP A 42 -6.33 0.70 -8.57
N THR A 43 -5.42 0.11 -9.33
CA THR A 43 -4.73 -1.14 -8.97
C THR A 43 -3.25 -0.87 -8.79
N LEU A 44 -2.69 -1.39 -7.71
CA LEU A 44 -1.30 -1.17 -7.32
C LEU A 44 -0.59 -2.51 -7.10
N SER A 45 0.69 -2.58 -7.42
CA SER A 45 1.53 -3.72 -7.07
C SER A 45 1.62 -3.92 -5.55
N ALA A 46 2.31 -4.98 -5.14
CA ALA A 46 2.60 -5.23 -3.73
C ALA A 46 3.42 -4.10 -3.10
N LEU A 47 4.27 -3.40 -3.87
CA LEU A 47 5.07 -2.28 -3.34
C LEU A 47 4.45 -0.90 -3.64
N GLY A 48 3.17 -0.88 -4.03
CA GLY A 48 2.40 0.36 -4.19
C GLY A 48 2.65 1.10 -5.50
N ALA A 49 3.30 0.50 -6.50
CA ALA A 49 3.39 1.11 -7.83
C ALA A 49 2.07 0.96 -8.57
N ALA A 50 1.67 1.99 -9.33
CA ALA A 50 0.45 1.94 -10.12
C ALA A 50 0.57 0.92 -11.27
N THR A 51 -0.43 0.04 -11.38
CA THR A 51 -0.50 -1.03 -12.40
C THR A 51 -1.71 -0.92 -13.31
N GLY A 52 -2.70 -0.10 -12.97
CA GLY A 52 -3.88 0.16 -13.80
C GLY A 52 -4.87 1.10 -13.12
N ALA A 53 -5.64 1.83 -13.92
CA ALA A 53 -6.64 2.78 -13.44
C ALA A 53 -7.85 2.87 -14.37
N TRP A 54 -9.04 3.05 -13.78
CA TRP A 54 -10.30 3.26 -14.49
C TRP A 54 -11.11 4.34 -13.78
N ILE A 55 -11.81 5.17 -14.55
CA ILE A 55 -12.79 6.13 -14.07
C ILE A 55 -14.06 5.87 -14.86
N LEU A 56 -15.14 5.55 -14.17
CA LEU A 56 -16.38 5.08 -14.76
C LEU A 56 -17.55 5.95 -14.25
N PRO A 57 -18.27 6.68 -15.12
CA PRO A 57 -19.53 7.29 -14.73
C PRO A 57 -20.51 6.21 -14.26
N LEU A 58 -21.14 6.38 -13.10
CA LEU A 58 -22.08 5.38 -12.58
C LEU A 58 -23.31 5.23 -13.46
N ALA A 59 -23.78 6.33 -14.08
CA ALA A 59 -24.92 6.33 -14.98
C ALA A 59 -24.73 5.42 -16.22
N ASP A 60 -23.49 5.23 -16.66
CA ASP A 60 -23.13 4.44 -17.84
C ASP A 60 -22.60 3.04 -17.47
N LEU A 61 -22.68 2.65 -16.19
CA LEU A 61 -22.04 1.45 -15.70
C LEU A 61 -22.91 0.20 -15.96
N ASP A 62 -22.54 -0.57 -16.98
CA ASP A 62 -23.12 -1.89 -17.22
C ASP A 62 -22.37 -3.01 -16.49
N SER A 63 -23.09 -4.09 -16.12
CA SER A 63 -22.55 -5.23 -15.38
C SER A 63 -21.41 -5.94 -16.11
N ALA A 64 -21.46 -6.05 -17.45
CA ALA A 64 -20.46 -6.79 -18.21
C ALA A 64 -19.11 -6.05 -18.24
N ARG A 65 -19.14 -4.72 -18.41
CA ARG A 65 -17.97 -3.86 -18.35
C ARG A 65 -17.38 -3.84 -16.96
N LEU A 66 -18.21 -3.64 -15.93
CA LEU A 66 -17.74 -3.63 -14.56
C LEU A 66 -17.10 -4.97 -14.17
N LEU A 67 -17.76 -6.09 -14.50
CA LEU A 67 -17.26 -7.44 -14.18
C LEU A 67 -15.85 -7.69 -14.77
N ARG A 68 -15.63 -7.28 -16.03
CA ARG A 68 -14.29 -7.40 -16.66
C ARG A 68 -13.23 -6.61 -15.92
N ILE A 69 -13.55 -5.40 -15.45
CA ILE A 69 -12.62 -4.57 -14.68
C ILE A 69 -12.38 -5.19 -13.30
N MET A 70 -13.42 -5.65 -12.63
CA MET A 70 -13.30 -6.25 -11.30
C MET A 70 -12.57 -7.59 -11.29
N HIS A 71 -12.52 -8.32 -12.40
CA HIS A 71 -11.60 -9.45 -12.55
C HIS A 71 -10.12 -9.05 -12.45
N MET A 72 -9.74 -7.83 -12.82
CA MET A 72 -8.38 -7.31 -12.63
C MET A 72 -8.10 -6.92 -11.18
N VAL A 73 -9.16 -6.66 -10.40
CA VAL A 73 -9.11 -6.38 -8.96
C VAL A 73 -9.03 -7.68 -8.14
N ARG A 74 -9.50 -8.80 -8.69
CA ARG A 74 -9.51 -10.10 -8.01
C ARG A 74 -8.11 -10.50 -7.51
N GLY A 75 -8.05 -10.95 -6.25
CA GLY A 75 -6.82 -11.36 -5.55
C GLY A 75 -6.01 -10.22 -4.95
N ARG A 76 -6.50 -8.97 -5.08
CA ARG A 76 -5.90 -7.80 -4.44
C ARG A 76 -6.65 -7.43 -3.16
N CYS A 77 -5.94 -6.82 -2.21
CA CYS A 77 -6.56 -6.23 -1.04
C CYS A 77 -7.16 -4.85 -1.38
N LEU A 78 -8.36 -4.57 -0.88
CA LEU A 78 -8.96 -3.24 -0.98
C LEU A 78 -8.41 -2.34 0.11
N ILE A 79 -7.91 -1.17 -0.26
CA ILE A 79 -7.25 -0.23 0.65
C ILE A 79 -8.10 1.02 0.83
N GLY A 80 -8.25 1.43 2.08
CA GLY A 80 -8.88 2.69 2.48
C GLY A 80 -8.20 3.27 3.71
N TRP A 81 -8.65 4.45 4.13
CA TRP A 81 -8.21 5.02 5.41
C TRP A 81 -8.74 4.21 6.61
N THR A 82 -9.95 3.67 6.47
CA THR A 82 -10.53 2.67 7.37
C THR A 82 -10.92 1.43 6.56
N GLU A 83 -11.13 0.31 7.25
CA GLU A 83 -11.65 -0.91 6.61
C GLU A 83 -13.02 -0.66 5.92
N ASP A 84 -13.89 0.10 6.56
CA ASP A 84 -15.21 0.44 6.01
C ASP A 84 -15.08 1.29 4.75
N ALA A 85 -14.25 2.34 4.79
CA ALA A 85 -13.98 3.21 3.65
C ALA A 85 -13.36 2.45 2.47
N ALA A 86 -12.59 1.39 2.72
CA ALA A 86 -12.04 0.53 1.67
C ALA A 86 -13.11 -0.23 0.88
N THR A 87 -14.32 -0.39 1.45
CA THR A 87 -15.41 -1.20 0.89
C THR A 87 -16.68 -0.42 0.62
N GLU A 88 -16.77 0.85 1.01
CA GLU A 88 -17.94 1.72 0.82
C GLU A 88 -18.42 1.71 -0.63
N ALA A 89 -17.49 1.88 -1.57
CA ALA A 89 -17.79 1.86 -3.00
C ALA A 89 -18.41 0.54 -3.51
N LEU A 90 -18.22 -0.58 -2.79
CA LEU A 90 -18.85 -1.84 -3.16
C LEU A 90 -20.37 -1.81 -2.93
N GLY A 91 -20.88 -1.01 -2.00
CA GLY A 91 -22.31 -0.89 -1.73
C GLY A 91 -23.12 -0.42 -2.94
N GLU A 92 -22.58 0.51 -3.71
CA GLU A 92 -23.27 1.06 -4.89
C GLU A 92 -23.18 0.15 -6.12
N ILE A 93 -22.23 -0.79 -6.14
CA ILE A 93 -21.98 -1.64 -7.31
C ILE A 93 -22.24 -3.14 -7.06
N GLU A 94 -22.63 -3.53 -5.85
CA GLU A 94 -22.80 -4.94 -5.50
C GLU A 94 -23.90 -5.62 -6.33
N ALA A 95 -24.95 -4.90 -6.70
CA ALA A 95 -26.03 -5.43 -7.54
C ALA A 95 -25.57 -5.78 -8.96
N LEU A 96 -24.43 -5.22 -9.41
CA LEU A 96 -23.87 -5.42 -10.75
C LEU A 96 -22.81 -6.52 -10.78
N LEU A 97 -22.48 -7.12 -9.63
CA LEU A 97 -21.38 -8.06 -9.46
C LEU A 97 -21.85 -9.37 -8.81
N PRO A 98 -21.16 -10.51 -9.06
CA PRO A 98 -21.44 -11.75 -8.35
C PRO A 98 -21.22 -11.59 -6.84
N ALA A 99 -22.17 -12.04 -6.03
CA ALA A 99 -22.13 -11.92 -4.57
C ALA A 99 -20.85 -12.50 -3.95
N GLU A 100 -20.35 -13.61 -4.51
CA GLU A 100 -19.10 -14.23 -4.06
C GLU A 100 -17.88 -13.33 -4.27
N MET A 101 -17.83 -12.59 -5.39
CA MET A 101 -16.76 -11.63 -5.64
C MET A 101 -16.80 -10.50 -4.60
N ILE A 102 -17.99 -9.97 -4.30
CA ILE A 102 -18.18 -8.94 -3.27
C ILE A 102 -17.73 -9.44 -1.90
N ALA A 103 -18.13 -10.66 -1.51
CA ALA A 103 -17.74 -11.25 -0.23
C ALA A 103 -16.21 -11.37 -0.10
N ARG A 104 -15.54 -11.82 -1.16
CA ARG A 104 -14.07 -11.94 -1.19
C ARG A 104 -13.37 -10.59 -1.12
N LEU A 105 -13.86 -9.59 -1.87
CA LEU A 105 -13.32 -8.23 -1.83
C LEU A 105 -13.46 -7.60 -0.43
N ARG A 106 -14.63 -7.77 0.21
CA ARG A 106 -14.86 -7.31 1.59
C ARG A 106 -13.97 -8.03 2.61
N ALA A 107 -13.67 -9.31 2.41
CA ALA A 107 -12.76 -10.06 3.28
C ALA A 107 -11.30 -9.58 3.13
N GLY A 108 -10.92 -9.11 1.93
CA GLY A 108 -9.61 -8.58 1.59
C GLY A 108 -9.39 -7.09 1.88
N ARG A 109 -10.26 -6.44 2.66
CA ARG A 109 -10.09 -5.03 3.04
C ARG A 109 -8.93 -4.83 4.03
N LEU A 110 -8.25 -3.69 3.93
CA LEU A 110 -7.20 -3.24 4.85
C LEU A 110 -7.26 -1.72 5.03
N ALA A 111 -6.90 -1.26 6.23
CA ALA A 111 -6.75 0.15 6.54
C ALA A 111 -5.27 0.56 6.48
N ILE A 112 -4.96 1.72 5.89
CA ILE A 112 -3.60 2.27 5.87
C ILE A 112 -3.03 2.48 7.28
N PRO A 113 -3.78 3.00 8.28
CA PRO A 113 -3.28 3.15 9.64
C PRO A 113 -2.79 1.83 10.28
N ASP A 114 -3.37 0.67 9.94
CA ASP A 114 -2.89 -0.62 10.45
C ASP A 114 -1.46 -0.93 9.99
N LEU A 115 -1.12 -0.54 8.76
CA LEU A 115 0.24 -0.65 8.25
C LEU A 115 1.20 0.28 9.01
N VAL A 116 0.77 1.51 9.30
CA VAL A 116 1.57 2.48 10.06
C VAL A 116 1.80 1.99 11.49
N ALA A 117 0.75 1.47 12.14
CA ALA A 117 0.83 0.88 13.47
C ALA A 117 1.82 -0.30 13.51
N GLU A 118 1.80 -1.18 12.50
CA GLU A 118 2.77 -2.27 12.42
C GLU A 118 4.21 -1.74 12.28
N ILE A 119 4.45 -0.73 11.45
CA ILE A 119 5.80 -0.11 11.35
C ILE A 119 6.21 0.49 12.70
N ARG A 120 5.27 1.11 13.43
CA ARG A 120 5.52 1.70 14.76
C ARG A 120 5.95 0.63 15.76
N GLU A 121 5.20 -0.47 15.85
CA GLU A 121 5.53 -1.61 16.72
C GLU A 121 6.93 -2.15 16.42
N HIS A 122 7.28 -2.34 15.15
CA HIS A 122 8.61 -2.80 14.75
C HIS A 122 9.71 -1.82 15.12
N ARG A 123 9.51 -0.50 14.93
CA ARG A 123 10.50 0.52 15.34
C ARG A 123 10.74 0.54 16.85
N VAL A 124 9.69 0.34 17.65
CA VAL A 124 9.79 0.20 19.10
C VAL A 124 10.61 -1.04 19.43
N HIS A 125 10.22 -2.21 18.91
CA HIS A 125 10.92 -3.47 19.15
C HIS A 125 12.42 -3.39 18.80
N TYR A 126 12.78 -2.83 17.64
CA TYR A 126 14.19 -2.70 17.25
C TYR A 126 14.99 -1.77 18.19
N SER A 127 14.35 -0.74 18.73
CA SER A 127 14.97 0.17 19.69
C SER A 127 15.17 -0.50 21.06
N GLU A 128 14.23 -1.34 21.48
CA GLU A 128 14.34 -2.16 22.69
C GLU A 128 15.47 -3.18 22.57
N GLU A 129 15.55 -3.91 21.45
CA GLU A 129 16.62 -4.88 21.18
C GLU A 129 18.00 -4.22 21.15
N LEU A 130 18.13 -3.03 20.56
CA LEU A 130 19.37 -2.25 20.62
C LEU A 130 19.74 -1.91 22.08
N THR A 131 18.76 -1.51 22.88
CA THR A 131 18.97 -1.12 24.28
C THR A 131 19.39 -2.32 25.13
N ALA A 132 18.70 -3.46 24.97
CA ALA A 132 19.05 -4.72 25.63
C ALA A 132 20.46 -5.18 25.27
N TYR A 133 20.81 -5.13 23.98
CA TYR A 133 22.15 -5.48 23.51
C TYR A 133 23.24 -4.54 24.06
N SER A 134 22.98 -3.22 24.09
CA SER A 134 23.89 -2.23 24.67
C SER A 134 24.14 -2.49 26.17
N ALA A 135 23.10 -2.82 26.93
CA ALA A 135 23.22 -3.19 28.34
C ALA A 135 24.03 -4.47 28.54
N SER A 136 23.81 -5.49 27.69
CA SER A 136 24.51 -6.78 27.80
C SER A 136 26.02 -6.70 27.49
N THR A 137 26.44 -5.78 26.61
CA THR A 137 27.84 -5.66 26.18
C THR A 137 28.60 -4.51 26.85
N SER A 138 27.95 -3.76 27.76
CA SER A 138 28.48 -2.53 28.38
C SER A 138 29.02 -1.49 27.37
N SER A 139 28.63 -1.62 26.10
CA SER A 139 29.08 -0.75 25.02
C SER A 139 28.06 0.35 24.78
N LYS A 140 28.52 1.61 24.70
CA LYS A 140 27.66 2.74 24.33
C LYS A 140 27.37 2.66 22.84
N LEU A 141 26.18 2.18 22.47
CA LEU A 141 25.73 2.15 21.09
C LEU A 141 24.92 3.39 20.77
N ALA A 142 25.11 3.91 19.56
CA ALA A 142 24.29 5.01 19.08
C ALA A 142 22.84 4.54 18.85
N PRO A 143 21.82 5.33 19.26
CA PRO A 143 20.43 5.02 18.97
C PRO A 143 20.15 4.78 17.48
N LEU A 144 19.10 4.02 17.19
CA LEU A 144 18.57 3.94 15.83
C LEU A 144 18.01 5.32 15.43
N LYS A 145 18.37 5.74 14.22
CA LYS A 145 17.86 6.97 13.62
C LYS A 145 17.16 6.60 12.34
N TRP A 146 15.90 6.99 12.23
CA TRP A 146 15.09 6.75 11.05
C TRP A 146 15.26 7.92 10.09
N ALA A 147 15.24 7.65 8.78
CA ALA A 147 15.35 8.70 7.77
C ALA A 147 14.13 9.64 7.81
N ARG A 148 12.95 9.06 8.06
CA ARG A 148 11.69 9.76 8.29
C ARG A 148 11.06 9.28 9.58
N GLU A 149 10.55 10.22 10.37
CA GLU A 149 9.73 9.93 11.52
C GLU A 149 8.34 9.44 11.10
N LEU A 150 7.74 8.60 11.95
CA LEU A 150 6.33 8.28 11.79
C LEU A 150 5.51 9.47 12.31
N PRO A 151 4.42 9.83 11.63
CA PRO A 151 3.45 10.77 12.21
C PRO A 151 2.91 10.23 13.53
N ASP A 152 2.40 11.10 14.39
CA ASP A 152 1.61 10.70 15.56
C ASP A 152 0.21 10.24 15.11
N GLU A 153 -0.40 9.32 15.85
CA GLU A 153 -1.72 8.75 15.50
C GLU A 153 -2.81 9.82 15.31
N ALA A 154 -2.75 10.90 16.10
CA ALA A 154 -3.71 12.01 16.01
C ALA A 154 -3.60 12.81 14.71
N ASP A 155 -2.40 12.86 14.11
CA ASP A 155 -2.09 13.68 12.95
C ASP A 155 -1.83 12.83 11.68
N GLU A 156 -1.93 11.50 11.79
CA GLU A 156 -1.58 10.53 10.75
C GLU A 156 -2.26 10.85 9.42
N ALA A 157 -3.57 11.15 9.45
CA ALA A 157 -4.34 11.49 8.26
C ALA A 157 -3.78 12.75 7.59
N ASP A 158 -3.70 13.86 8.31
CA ASP A 158 -3.25 15.15 7.76
C ASP A 158 -1.84 15.04 7.19
N VAL A 159 -0.91 14.42 7.92
CA VAL A 159 0.50 14.31 7.51
C VAL A 159 0.65 13.42 6.28
N LEU A 160 -0.05 12.29 6.22
CA LEU A 160 0.12 11.31 5.14
C LEU A 160 -0.69 11.66 3.89
N THR A 161 -1.75 12.47 4.00
CA THR A 161 -2.52 12.94 2.84
C THR A 161 -2.20 14.38 2.43
N ARG A 162 -1.22 15.03 3.08
CA ARG A 162 -0.88 16.45 2.90
C ARG A 162 -0.52 16.89 1.48
N ARG A 163 -0.15 15.94 0.63
CA ARG A 163 0.12 16.17 -0.79
C ARG A 163 -1.02 15.55 -1.61
N PRO A 164 -2.21 16.16 -1.61
CA PRO A 164 -3.32 15.65 -2.39
C PRO A 164 -2.91 15.60 -3.86
N ALA A 165 -3.29 14.52 -4.53
CA ALA A 165 -3.09 14.41 -5.97
C ALA A 165 -4.09 15.31 -6.69
N TYR A 166 -3.64 15.97 -7.76
CA TYR A 166 -4.51 16.73 -8.64
C TYR A 166 -4.95 15.84 -9.81
N ALA A 167 -6.25 15.75 -10.03
CA ALA A 167 -6.85 15.11 -11.20
C ALA A 167 -8.05 15.92 -11.68
N ALA A 168 -8.37 15.81 -12.97
CA ALA A 168 -9.55 16.46 -13.53
C ALA A 168 -10.87 15.90 -12.96
N ASN A 169 -10.84 14.68 -12.43
CA ASN A 169 -11.97 14.01 -11.77
C ASN A 169 -11.70 13.95 -10.25
N PRO A 170 -12.61 14.47 -9.40
CA PRO A 170 -12.46 14.42 -7.93
C PRO A 170 -12.30 13.02 -7.34
N ALA A 171 -13.10 12.03 -7.78
CA ALA A 171 -12.96 10.64 -7.31
C ALA A 171 -11.57 10.06 -7.65
N ALA A 172 -11.03 10.39 -8.82
CA ALA A 172 -9.67 10.04 -9.21
C ALA A 172 -8.61 10.71 -8.34
N ALA A 173 -8.79 11.98 -7.96
CA ALA A 173 -7.88 12.71 -7.08
C ALA A 173 -7.78 12.04 -5.70
N VAL A 174 -8.91 11.59 -5.15
CA VAL A 174 -8.95 10.84 -3.88
C VAL A 174 -8.27 9.49 -4.03
N ALA A 175 -8.59 8.72 -5.08
CA ALA A 175 -7.95 7.42 -5.32
C ALA A 175 -6.43 7.52 -5.48
N LEU A 176 -5.95 8.54 -6.20
CA LEU A 176 -4.53 8.83 -6.36
C LEU A 176 -3.87 9.26 -5.05
N THR A 177 -4.57 10.02 -4.21
CA THR A 177 -4.08 10.42 -2.88
C THR A 177 -3.88 9.18 -2.01
N LEU A 178 -4.87 8.28 -1.93
CA LEU A 178 -4.75 7.01 -1.20
C LEU A 178 -3.62 6.12 -1.73
N ALA A 179 -3.48 6.01 -3.06
CA ALA A 179 -2.40 5.26 -3.69
C ALA A 179 -1.01 5.84 -3.36
N GLY A 180 -0.88 7.16 -3.42
CA GLY A 180 0.34 7.89 -3.04
C GLY A 180 0.68 7.70 -1.57
N THR A 181 -0.32 7.79 -0.69
CA THR A 181 -0.17 7.56 0.75
C THR A 181 0.28 6.13 1.04
N LEU A 182 -0.35 5.11 0.45
CA LEU A 182 0.08 3.71 0.63
C LEU A 182 1.55 3.53 0.23
N ARG A 183 1.94 4.05 -0.94
CA ARG A 183 3.33 3.99 -1.41
C ARG A 183 4.28 4.69 -0.44
N GLN A 184 3.91 5.87 0.05
CA GLN A 184 4.70 6.60 1.05
C GLN A 184 4.93 5.77 2.31
N VAL A 185 3.91 5.05 2.79
CA VAL A 185 4.00 4.17 3.98
C VAL A 185 4.85 2.92 3.70
N ILE A 186 4.74 2.32 2.51
CA ILE A 186 5.62 1.23 2.09
C ILE A 186 7.09 1.68 2.05
N ASP A 187 7.36 2.88 1.54
CA ASP A 187 8.72 3.44 1.56
C ASP A 187 9.21 3.69 3.00
N LEU A 188 8.32 4.10 3.93
CA LEU A 188 8.66 4.23 5.36
C LEU A 188 9.07 2.89 5.98
N TRP A 189 8.41 1.80 5.59
CA TRP A 189 8.82 0.46 6.02
C TRP A 189 10.21 0.11 5.50
N ARG A 190 10.47 0.31 4.21
CA ARG A 190 11.77 0.01 3.60
C ARG A 190 12.91 0.74 4.31
N GLU A 191 12.72 2.02 4.62
CA GLU A 191 13.68 2.81 5.40
C GLU A 191 13.89 2.25 6.82
N THR A 192 12.83 1.77 7.45
CA THR A 192 12.87 1.15 8.78
C THR A 192 13.72 -0.13 8.75
N GLU A 193 13.44 -1.00 7.79
CA GLU A 193 14.15 -2.28 7.63
C GLU A 193 15.61 -2.07 7.20
N GLU A 194 15.89 -1.12 6.32
CA GLU A 194 17.26 -0.76 5.96
C GLU A 194 18.06 -0.25 7.17
N ALA A 195 17.46 0.62 7.99
CA ALA A 195 18.10 1.15 9.19
C ALA A 195 18.41 0.04 10.21
N ARG A 196 17.48 -0.91 10.40
CA ARG A 196 17.72 -2.13 11.20
C ARG A 196 18.87 -2.95 10.60
N TYR A 197 18.77 -3.33 9.33
CA TYR A 197 19.68 -4.31 8.72
C TYR A 197 21.12 -3.80 8.56
N ARG A 198 21.32 -2.48 8.52
CA ARG A 198 22.64 -1.84 8.59
C ARG A 198 23.34 -2.03 9.94
N ARG A 199 22.64 -2.41 11.01
CA ARG A 199 23.24 -2.75 12.31
C ARG A 199 23.52 -4.25 12.40
N PRO A 200 24.80 -4.69 12.44
CA PRO A 200 25.14 -6.12 12.42
C PRO A 200 24.46 -6.94 13.51
N TYR A 201 24.32 -6.41 14.73
CA TYR A 201 23.72 -7.12 15.87
C TYR A 201 22.20 -7.29 15.75
N LEU A 202 21.50 -6.41 15.02
CA LEU A 202 20.05 -6.53 14.77
C LEU A 202 19.72 -7.45 13.57
N ARG A 203 20.73 -7.93 12.84
CA ARG A 203 20.52 -8.92 11.76
C ARG A 203 20.07 -10.27 12.29
N SER A 204 20.37 -10.56 13.56
CA SER A 204 19.90 -11.75 14.26
C SER A 204 18.38 -11.82 14.40
N LEU A 205 17.68 -10.68 14.31
CA LEU A 205 16.21 -10.60 14.35
C LEU A 205 15.55 -11.14 13.07
N GLY A 206 16.33 -11.41 12.01
CA GLY A 206 15.84 -12.01 10.78
C GLY A 206 16.36 -11.33 9.52
N GLU A 207 16.01 -11.93 8.38
CA GLU A 207 16.32 -11.41 7.04
C GLU A 207 15.66 -10.06 6.78
N LEU A 208 16.14 -9.34 5.76
CA LEU A 208 15.55 -8.08 5.32
C LEU A 208 14.14 -8.32 4.78
N GLN A 209 13.16 -7.64 5.35
CA GLN A 209 11.76 -7.79 4.95
C GLN A 209 11.32 -6.68 3.98
N ILE A 210 10.73 -7.06 2.85
CA ILE A 210 10.31 -6.09 1.81
C ILE A 210 9.05 -5.31 2.23
N LEU A 211 8.17 -5.95 3.01
CA LEU A 211 6.95 -5.39 3.58
C LEU A 211 6.74 -5.95 5.00
N PRO A 212 5.93 -5.29 5.84
CA PRO A 212 5.61 -5.80 7.16
C PRO A 212 4.94 -7.19 7.12
N PRO A 213 5.29 -8.11 8.03
CA PRO A 213 4.85 -9.50 7.96
C PRO A 213 3.34 -9.68 7.99
N ARG A 214 2.61 -8.95 8.84
CA ARG A 214 1.14 -9.07 8.92
C ARG A 214 0.53 -8.57 7.62
N TRP A 215 1.01 -7.44 7.08
CA TRP A 215 0.58 -6.94 5.78
C TRP A 215 0.77 -7.96 4.64
N VAL A 216 1.95 -8.59 4.56
CA VAL A 216 2.22 -9.65 3.57
C VAL A 216 1.28 -10.83 3.73
N GLY A 217 1.00 -11.25 4.98
CA GLY A 217 0.04 -12.31 5.27
C GLY A 217 -1.34 -12.01 4.72
N ARG A 218 -1.81 -10.76 4.86
CA ARG A 218 -3.10 -10.31 4.33
C ARG A 218 -3.14 -10.32 2.80
N LEU A 219 -2.08 -9.85 2.15
CA LEU A 219 -1.97 -9.87 0.68
C LEU A 219 -2.00 -11.30 0.12
N ARG A 220 -1.32 -12.25 0.77
CA ARG A 220 -1.31 -13.66 0.37
C ARG A 220 -2.66 -14.33 0.58
N ALA A 221 -3.35 -13.98 1.66
CA ALA A 221 -4.70 -14.49 1.93
C ALA A 221 -5.70 -14.03 0.86
N ALA A 222 -5.59 -12.78 0.40
CA ALA A 222 -6.42 -12.26 -0.69
C ALA A 222 -6.15 -13.01 -2.02
N GLU A 223 -4.88 -13.29 -2.35
CA GLU A 223 -4.54 -14.05 -3.56
C GLU A 223 -5.06 -15.49 -3.49
N SER A 224 -4.84 -16.17 -2.37
CA SER A 224 -5.28 -17.57 -2.19
C SER A 224 -6.81 -17.70 -2.25
N GLY A 225 -7.53 -16.70 -1.73
CA GLY A 225 -8.99 -16.63 -1.86
C GLY A 225 -9.49 -16.33 -3.28
N SER A 226 -8.60 -16.02 -4.23
CA SER A 226 -8.97 -15.70 -5.62
C SER A 226 -9.03 -16.89 -6.57
N GLU A 227 -8.52 -18.06 -6.16
CA GLU A 227 -8.39 -19.27 -6.99
C GLU A 227 -9.65 -20.16 -7.02
N GLY A 228 -10.65 -19.89 -6.17
CA GLY A 228 -11.98 -20.52 -6.25
C GLY A 228 -12.88 -19.86 -7.28
#